data_AF-A0A6A6BUT8-F1
#
_entry.id   AF-A0A6A6BUT8-F1
#
_cell.length_a   1.000
_cell.length_b   1.000
_cell.length_c   1.000
_cell.angle_alpha   90.00
_cell.angle_beta   90.00
_cell.angle_gamma   90.00
#
_symmetry.space_group_name_H-M   'P 1'
#
loop_
_entity.id
_entity.type
_entity.pdbx_description
1 polymer ?
#
loop_
_entity_poly.entity_id
_entity_poly.type
_entity_poly.pdbx_seq_one_letter_code
_entity_poly.pdbx_strand_id
1 'polypeptide(L)'
;MPGYVLPKRLEGRTLIDAYVPQILTNSLTLVTSIMDPLGLSLDPYPCTANHSCAPNAFVLNDGATLVLRAMRPIAQDEELFVSYIDGSNPFHKRQAELLDRYYFTCKCAKCTQGPTGAEDAFAPLTPAQTAQLPSLTRALPFDTPAPAPDAPAEEHLRAIETAAFAALDQAHRLTNSADPTEPLRLVSESLRLLKTCGGFAPARQPRPALRDELVVFALAAGQLVPAWQHAAARHVLTDKTLLPASHPLRAVHAFVFSTLTALLIMCASDEASGGEAGAWPGATAQTRQLVRKYGIELGTVLYGVLGEVVAAVPQGHGVNSRFARAVGAAMERMGVSAEALGPERLRSYAGKIGAMWEVVGKMVGDMEF
;
A
#
# COMPACT_ATOMS: atom_id res chain seq x y z
N MET A 1 -37.10 2.71 -35.96
CA MET A 1 -36.58 2.59 -34.58
C MET A 1 -37.41 3.50 -33.70
N PRO A 2 -38.02 3.01 -32.60
CA PRO A 2 -38.79 3.87 -31.70
C PRO A 2 -37.84 4.92 -31.12
N GLY A 3 -38.23 6.19 -31.22
CA GLY A 3 -37.42 7.31 -30.75
C GLY A 3 -37.07 7.16 -29.28
N TYR A 4 -35.78 7.22 -28.97
CA TYR A 4 -35.29 7.22 -27.61
C TYR A 4 -35.76 8.51 -26.93
N VAL A 5 -36.80 8.42 -26.11
CA VAL A 5 -37.28 9.53 -25.30
C VAL A 5 -36.34 9.67 -24.11
N LEU A 6 -35.61 10.79 -24.05
CA LEU A 6 -34.77 11.13 -22.91
C LEU A 6 -35.63 11.10 -21.62
N PRO A 7 -35.17 10.44 -20.53
CA PRO A 7 -35.85 10.50 -19.24
C PRO A 7 -36.19 11.95 -18.86
N LYS A 8 -37.38 12.21 -18.29
CA LYS A 8 -37.84 13.55 -17.86
C LYS A 8 -36.80 14.34 -17.02
N ARG A 9 -35.89 13.63 -16.34
CA ARG A 9 -34.77 14.21 -15.57
C ARG A 9 -33.71 14.94 -16.40
N LEU A 10 -33.79 14.85 -17.74
CA LEU A 10 -32.87 15.44 -18.72
C LEU A 10 -33.47 16.65 -19.45
N GLU A 11 -34.71 17.05 -19.15
CA GLU A 11 -35.29 18.26 -19.74
C GLU A 11 -34.44 19.48 -19.37
N GLY A 12 -33.85 20.13 -20.38
CA GLY A 12 -32.96 21.29 -20.21
C GLY A 12 -31.52 20.97 -19.80
N ARG A 13 -31.10 19.70 -19.75
CA ARG A 13 -29.71 19.28 -19.46
C ARG A 13 -29.11 18.51 -20.64
N THR A 14 -27.82 18.69 -20.90
CA THR A 14 -27.12 17.80 -21.83
C THR A 14 -26.93 16.42 -21.19
N LEU A 15 -26.67 15.40 -22.01
CA LEU A 15 -26.26 14.07 -21.51
C LEU A 15 -25.00 14.17 -20.63
N ILE A 16 -24.10 15.11 -20.94
CA ILE A 16 -22.88 15.37 -20.17
C ILE A 16 -23.24 15.85 -18.77
N ASP A 17 -24.09 16.88 -18.65
CA ASP A 17 -24.50 17.46 -17.36
C ASP A 17 -25.25 16.46 -16.47
N ALA A 18 -25.87 15.47 -17.07
CA ALA A 18 -26.63 14.47 -16.35
C ALA A 18 -25.78 13.30 -15.85
N TYR A 19 -24.87 12.78 -16.68
CA TYR A 19 -24.17 11.52 -16.40
C TYR A 19 -22.73 11.69 -15.98
N VAL A 20 -21.98 12.67 -16.48
CA VAL A 20 -20.55 12.82 -16.14
C VAL A 20 -20.36 13.06 -14.64
N PRO A 21 -21.08 13.98 -13.97
CA PRO A 21 -20.95 14.16 -12.53
C PRO A 21 -21.32 12.89 -11.73
N GLN A 22 -22.34 12.16 -12.17
CA GLN A 22 -22.74 10.91 -11.52
C GLN A 22 -21.63 9.86 -11.63
N ILE A 23 -21.05 9.69 -12.82
CA ILE A 23 -19.94 8.75 -13.04
C ILE A 23 -18.75 9.16 -12.16
N LEU A 24 -18.31 10.42 -12.21
CA LEU A 24 -17.12 10.88 -11.49
C LEU A 24 -17.24 10.75 -9.96
N THR A 25 -18.45 10.93 -9.41
CA THR A 25 -18.68 10.90 -7.95
C THR A 25 -19.08 9.53 -7.41
N ASN A 26 -19.61 8.63 -8.26
CA ASN A 26 -20.09 7.31 -7.82
C ASN A 26 -19.24 6.15 -8.35
N SER A 27 -18.28 6.39 -9.26
CA SER A 27 -17.42 5.32 -9.76
C SER A 27 -16.45 4.81 -8.68
N LEU A 28 -16.33 3.49 -8.60
CA LEU A 28 -15.31 2.81 -7.83
C LEU A 28 -14.19 2.35 -8.77
N THR A 29 -12.99 2.17 -8.24
CA THR A 29 -11.92 1.54 -9.00
C THR A 29 -12.20 0.04 -9.13
N LEU A 30 -12.38 -0.44 -10.36
CA LEU A 30 -12.40 -1.88 -10.65
C LEU A 30 -11.00 -2.44 -10.41
N VAL A 31 -10.89 -3.51 -9.62
CA VAL A 31 -9.59 -4.10 -9.27
C VAL A 31 -9.48 -5.59 -9.60
N THR A 32 -8.23 -6.08 -9.77
CA THR A 32 -7.91 -7.50 -9.83
C THR A 32 -8.15 -8.18 -8.47
N SER A 33 -8.00 -9.51 -8.41
CA SER A 33 -8.05 -10.24 -7.13
C SER A 33 -6.92 -9.88 -6.17
N ILE A 34 -5.84 -9.28 -6.65
CA ILE A 34 -4.74 -8.73 -5.82
C ILE A 34 -4.82 -7.21 -5.71
N MET A 35 -6.00 -6.64 -5.98
CA MET A 35 -6.32 -5.22 -5.83
C MET A 35 -5.62 -4.25 -6.79
N ASP A 36 -5.03 -4.72 -7.89
CA ASP A 36 -4.48 -3.83 -8.91
C ASP A 36 -5.60 -3.15 -9.70
N PRO A 37 -5.50 -1.86 -10.03
CA PRO A 37 -6.53 -1.14 -10.78
C PRO A 37 -6.63 -1.64 -12.23
N LEU A 38 -7.86 -1.90 -12.68
CA LEU A 38 -8.20 -2.29 -14.04
C LEU A 38 -9.04 -1.24 -14.78
N GLY A 39 -9.77 -0.40 -14.05
CA GLY A 39 -10.67 0.59 -14.64
C GLY A 39 -11.71 1.11 -13.65
N LEU A 40 -12.90 1.45 -14.16
CA LEU A 40 -14.01 1.94 -13.36
C LEU A 40 -15.13 0.90 -13.25
N SER A 41 -15.76 0.86 -12.08
CA SER A 41 -16.94 0.04 -11.78
C SER A 41 -18.06 0.93 -11.24
N LEU A 42 -19.30 0.64 -11.62
CA LEU A 42 -20.49 1.32 -11.15
C LEU A 42 -21.53 0.28 -10.77
N ASP A 43 -21.93 0.26 -9.50
CA ASP A 43 -23.05 -0.54 -9.02
C ASP A 43 -23.90 0.34 -8.09
N PRO A 44 -25.20 0.51 -8.37
CA PRO A 44 -26.05 1.44 -7.64
C PRO A 44 -26.21 1.12 -6.14
N TYR A 45 -25.92 -0.10 -5.67
CA TYR A 45 -26.07 -0.46 -4.26
C TYR A 45 -24.86 -0.12 -3.38
N PRO A 46 -23.64 -0.62 -3.65
CA PRO A 46 -22.47 -0.29 -2.84
C PRO A 46 -22.04 1.17 -3.05
N CYS A 47 -22.31 1.77 -4.22
CA CYS A 47 -22.00 3.18 -4.47
C CYS A 47 -22.88 4.16 -3.67
N THR A 48 -23.95 3.70 -3.00
CA THR A 48 -24.72 4.56 -2.08
C THR A 48 -24.14 4.62 -0.67
N ALA A 49 -23.14 3.78 -0.35
CA ALA A 49 -22.52 3.78 0.98
C ALA A 49 -21.70 5.05 1.19
N ASN A 50 -21.98 5.79 2.27
CA ASN A 50 -21.33 7.06 2.55
C ASN A 50 -19.87 6.90 2.99
N HIS A 51 -19.16 8.03 2.97
CA HIS A 51 -17.77 8.09 3.39
C HIS A 51 -17.59 8.17 4.92
N SER A 52 -16.60 7.45 5.44
CA SER A 52 -15.94 7.75 6.72
C SER A 52 -14.43 7.52 6.61
N CYS A 53 -13.62 8.39 7.21
CA CYS A 53 -12.17 8.15 7.36
C CYS A 53 -11.85 7.05 8.39
N ALA A 54 -12.84 6.58 9.14
CA ALA A 54 -12.80 5.40 9.98
C ALA A 54 -13.98 4.47 9.58
N PRO A 55 -13.90 3.85 8.40
CA PRO A 55 -15.00 3.06 7.83
C PRO A 55 -15.24 1.76 8.61
N ASN A 56 -16.45 1.22 8.51
CA ASN A 56 -16.81 -0.07 9.09
C ASN A 56 -16.96 -1.18 8.03
N ALA A 57 -16.93 -0.82 6.74
CA ALA A 57 -16.95 -1.73 5.62
C ALA A 57 -15.92 -1.36 4.54
N PHE A 58 -15.56 -2.33 3.71
CA PHE A 58 -14.66 -2.18 2.58
C PHE A 58 -15.32 -2.69 1.30
N VAL A 59 -15.07 -2.01 0.18
CA VAL A 59 -15.58 -2.37 -1.15
C VAL A 59 -14.45 -2.93 -1.99
N LEU A 60 -14.64 -4.12 -2.57
CA LEU A 60 -13.70 -4.74 -3.49
C LEU A 60 -14.44 -5.47 -4.62
N ASN A 61 -13.70 -5.91 -5.64
CA ASN A 61 -14.23 -6.71 -6.74
C ASN A 61 -13.76 -8.16 -6.63
N ASP A 62 -14.71 -9.11 -6.67
CA ASP A 62 -14.44 -10.53 -6.89
C ASP A 62 -14.73 -10.88 -8.36
N GLY A 63 -13.80 -10.49 -9.25
CA GLY A 63 -14.02 -10.50 -10.69
C GLY A 63 -14.99 -9.39 -11.09
N ALA A 64 -16.06 -9.72 -11.80
CA ALA A 64 -17.09 -8.75 -12.19
C ALA A 64 -18.09 -8.43 -11.06
N THR A 65 -18.00 -9.10 -9.90
CA THR A 65 -18.94 -8.91 -8.79
C THR A 65 -18.36 -7.92 -7.79
N LEU A 66 -19.13 -6.90 -7.42
CA LEU A 66 -18.74 -5.99 -6.35
C LEU A 66 -19.17 -6.58 -4.99
N VAL A 67 -18.23 -6.60 -4.04
CA VAL A 67 -18.42 -7.13 -2.70
C VAL A 67 -18.22 -6.01 -1.67
N LEU A 68 -19.25 -5.74 -0.87
CA LEU A 68 -19.16 -4.91 0.32
C LEU A 68 -18.99 -5.83 1.55
N ARG A 69 -17.89 -5.65 2.29
CA ARG A 69 -17.54 -6.54 3.41
C ARG A 69 -17.31 -5.75 4.68
N ALA A 70 -17.97 -6.17 5.76
CA ALA A 70 -17.78 -5.60 7.09
C ALA A 70 -16.35 -5.87 7.60
N MET A 71 -15.70 -4.85 8.16
CA MET A 71 -14.37 -4.96 8.78
C MET A 71 -14.45 -5.16 10.30
N ARG A 72 -15.63 -4.97 10.89
CA ARG A 72 -15.96 -5.21 12.29
C ARG A 72 -17.45 -5.56 12.41
N PRO A 73 -17.93 -6.07 13.56
CA PRO A 73 -19.36 -6.12 13.84
C PRO A 73 -20.02 -4.75 13.66
N ILE A 74 -21.19 -4.74 13.04
CA ILE A 74 -22.00 -3.55 12.74
C ILE A 74 -23.35 -3.76 13.42
N ALA A 75 -23.76 -2.82 14.26
CA ALA A 75 -25.01 -2.93 15.00
C ALA A 75 -26.22 -2.76 14.06
N GLN A 76 -27.39 -3.23 14.50
CA GLN A 76 -28.64 -2.89 13.82
C GLN A 76 -28.78 -1.36 13.77
N ASP A 77 -29.24 -0.85 12.63
CA ASP A 77 -29.45 0.58 12.37
C ASP A 77 -28.16 1.44 12.36
N GLU A 78 -26.98 0.82 12.44
CA GLU A 78 -25.70 1.48 12.20
C GLU A 78 -25.46 1.63 10.70
N GLU A 79 -25.13 2.85 10.26
CA GLU A 79 -24.85 3.14 8.85
C GLU A 79 -23.57 2.43 8.35
N LEU A 80 -23.61 1.96 7.11
CA LEU A 80 -22.47 1.37 6.43
C LEU A 80 -21.61 2.48 5.82
N PHE A 81 -20.37 2.59 6.31
CA PHE A 81 -19.39 3.55 5.80
C PHE A 81 -18.23 2.84 5.12
N VAL A 82 -17.85 3.37 3.96
CA VAL A 82 -16.65 2.99 3.21
C VAL A 82 -15.67 4.17 3.16
N SER A 83 -14.41 3.94 2.81
CA SER A 83 -13.48 5.04 2.54
C SER A 83 -13.45 5.34 1.05
N TYR A 84 -13.53 6.62 0.68
CA TYR A 84 -13.44 7.08 -0.71
C TYR A 84 -12.02 7.44 -1.12
N ILE A 85 -11.14 7.54 -0.13
CA ILE A 85 -9.79 8.05 -0.18
C ILE A 85 -8.89 7.17 0.69
N ASP A 86 -7.58 7.38 0.65
CA ASP A 86 -6.68 6.76 1.63
C ASP A 86 -6.83 7.42 3.01
N GLY A 87 -7.40 6.67 3.96
CA GLY A 87 -7.63 7.11 5.33
C GLY A 87 -6.36 7.28 6.17
N SER A 88 -5.19 6.83 5.68
CA SER A 88 -3.88 6.99 6.33
C SER A 88 -3.20 8.33 6.01
N ASN A 89 -3.70 9.08 5.02
CA ASN A 89 -3.22 10.44 4.74
C ASN A 89 -3.51 11.40 5.91
N PRO A 90 -2.70 12.46 6.12
CA PRO A 90 -2.97 13.47 7.14
C PRO A 90 -4.31 14.18 6.93
N PHE A 91 -4.89 14.70 8.01
CA PHE A 91 -6.19 15.38 8.06
C PHE A 91 -6.38 16.41 6.95
N HIS A 92 -5.41 17.30 6.74
CA HIS A 92 -5.50 18.36 5.73
C HIS A 92 -5.63 17.78 4.31
N LYS A 93 -4.88 16.71 4.00
CA LYS A 93 -4.90 16.05 2.70
C LYS A 93 -6.20 15.28 2.49
N ARG A 94 -6.70 14.58 3.53
CA ARG A 94 -8.01 13.91 3.50
C ARG A 94 -9.15 14.88 3.22
N GLN A 95 -9.21 16.00 3.95
CA GLN A 95 -10.27 17.01 3.75
C GLN A 95 -10.16 17.68 2.37
N ALA A 96 -8.94 17.98 1.91
CA ALA A 96 -8.72 18.56 0.59
C ALA A 96 -9.19 17.62 -0.53
N GLU A 97 -8.83 16.34 -0.48
CA GLU A 97 -9.23 15.35 -1.50
C GLU A 97 -10.75 15.13 -1.52
N LEU A 98 -11.40 15.07 -0.35
CA LEU A 98 -12.86 14.94 -0.27
C LEU A 98 -13.59 16.18 -0.77
N LEU A 99 -13.07 17.37 -0.49
CA LEU A 99 -13.64 18.62 -0.97
C LEU A 99 -13.48 18.77 -2.48
N ASP A 100 -12.30 18.46 -3.02
CA ASP A 100 -11.98 18.61 -4.44
C ASP A 100 -12.75 17.59 -5.31
N ARG A 101 -12.76 16.32 -4.89
CA ARG A 101 -13.33 15.22 -5.70
C ARG A 101 -14.81 14.95 -5.43
N TYR A 102 -15.25 15.13 -4.19
CA TYR A 102 -16.60 14.75 -3.74
C TYR A 102 -17.42 15.91 -3.20
N TYR A 103 -16.86 17.14 -3.19
CA TYR A 103 -17.57 18.38 -2.86
C TYR A 103 -18.17 18.42 -1.45
N PHE A 104 -17.56 17.72 -0.47
CA PHE A 104 -18.00 17.77 0.93
C PHE A 104 -16.83 17.79 1.92
N THR A 105 -17.09 18.33 3.11
CA THR A 105 -16.18 18.27 4.26
C THR A 105 -16.59 17.12 5.18
N CYS A 106 -15.66 16.20 5.46
CA CYS A 106 -15.94 15.03 6.28
C CYS A 106 -16.08 15.40 7.77
N LYS A 107 -17.14 14.89 8.40
CA LYS A 107 -17.46 15.06 9.83
C LYS A 107 -17.54 13.73 10.58
N CYS A 108 -16.88 12.69 10.08
CA CYS A 108 -16.82 11.40 10.76
C CYS A 108 -16.08 11.51 12.10
N ALA A 109 -16.22 10.50 12.97
CA ALA A 109 -15.61 10.48 14.31
C ALA A 109 -14.09 10.73 14.31
N LYS A 110 -13.39 10.34 13.23
CA LYS A 110 -11.96 10.62 13.05
C LYS A 110 -11.70 12.09 12.72
N CYS A 111 -12.48 12.69 11.81
CA CYS A 111 -12.32 14.08 11.40
C CYS A 111 -12.80 15.08 12.45
N THR A 112 -13.78 14.74 13.29
CA THR A 112 -14.25 15.61 14.38
C THR A 112 -13.18 15.82 15.46
N GLN A 113 -12.17 14.95 15.53
CA GLN A 113 -11.04 15.09 16.46
C GLN A 113 -9.95 16.05 15.94
N GLY A 114 -10.08 16.56 14.71
CA GLY A 114 -9.07 17.43 14.09
C GLY A 114 -7.78 16.69 13.71
N PRO A 115 -6.67 17.41 13.47
CA PRO A 115 -5.37 16.86 13.08
C PRO A 115 -4.60 16.30 14.28
N THR A 116 -5.20 15.35 15.01
CA THR A 116 -4.64 14.77 16.25
C THR A 116 -4.18 13.33 16.08
N GLY A 117 -4.34 12.76 14.88
CA GLY A 117 -3.94 11.39 14.59
C GLY A 117 -2.43 11.22 14.51
N ALA A 118 -1.97 9.96 14.59
CA ALA A 118 -0.55 9.63 14.41
C ALA A 118 -0.05 10.02 13.01
N GLU A 119 -0.94 10.04 12.01
CA GLU A 119 -0.64 10.49 10.66
C GLU A 119 -0.44 12.02 10.53
N ASP A 120 -0.91 12.80 11.50
CA ASP A 120 -0.84 14.26 11.48
C ASP A 120 0.47 14.78 12.10
N ALA A 121 0.96 14.06 13.12
CA ALA A 121 2.14 14.42 13.89
C ALA A 121 3.44 14.06 13.16
N PHE A 122 4.42 14.96 13.23
CA PHE A 122 5.80 14.66 12.86
C PHE A 122 6.56 14.04 14.04
N ALA A 123 7.52 13.16 13.73
CA ALA A 123 8.40 12.58 14.73
C ALA A 123 9.34 13.65 15.30
N PRO A 124 9.71 13.55 16.60
CA PRO A 124 10.64 14.48 17.21
C PRO A 124 12.01 14.41 16.53
N LEU A 125 12.61 15.59 16.30
CA LEU A 125 13.90 15.73 15.64
C LEU A 125 15.04 15.86 16.64
N THR A 126 16.19 15.29 16.31
CA THR A 126 17.45 15.60 16.99
C THR A 126 17.95 17.01 16.60
N PRO A 127 18.82 17.66 17.40
CA PRO A 127 19.39 18.96 17.03
C PRO A 127 20.09 18.97 15.67
N ALA A 128 20.80 17.88 15.33
CA ALA A 128 21.44 17.72 14.02
C ALA A 128 20.40 17.65 12.89
N GLN A 129 19.29 16.94 13.10
CA GLN A 129 18.20 16.85 12.13
C GLN A 129 17.49 18.19 11.94
N THR A 130 17.27 18.96 13.01
CA THR A 130 16.69 20.30 12.90
C THR A 130 17.61 21.24 12.12
N ALA A 131 18.92 21.21 12.38
CA ALA A 131 19.89 22.10 11.74
C ALA A 131 20.04 21.87 10.23
N GLN A 132 19.79 20.66 9.73
CA GLN A 132 19.88 20.33 8.30
C GLN A 132 18.62 20.70 7.49
N LEU A 133 17.46 20.94 8.14
CA LEU A 133 16.18 21.14 7.43
C LEU A 133 16.22 22.25 6.39
N PRO A 134 16.79 23.45 6.65
CA PRO A 134 16.81 24.52 5.65
C PRO A 134 17.59 24.13 4.38
N SER A 135 18.69 23.40 4.54
CA SER A 135 19.50 22.91 3.44
C SER A 135 18.76 21.85 2.62
N LEU A 136 18.06 20.92 3.29
CA LEU A 136 17.25 19.91 2.62
C LEU A 136 16.10 20.54 1.84
N THR A 137 15.38 21.51 2.41
CA THR A 137 14.27 22.18 1.72
C THR A 137 14.71 23.01 0.52
N ARG A 138 15.92 23.58 0.54
CA ARG A 138 16.46 24.33 -0.60
C ARG A 138 16.84 23.42 -1.78
N ALA A 139 17.12 22.16 -1.51
CA ALA A 139 17.54 21.18 -2.51
C ALA A 139 16.37 20.37 -3.10
N LEU A 140 15.12 20.71 -2.79
CA LEU A 140 13.96 19.98 -3.29
C LEU A 140 13.83 20.13 -4.81
N PRO A 141 13.61 19.03 -5.57
CA PRO A 141 13.61 19.06 -7.04
C PRO A 141 12.30 19.56 -7.67
N PHE A 142 11.42 20.20 -6.89
CA PHE A 142 10.11 20.67 -7.32
C PHE A 142 9.95 22.17 -7.05
N ASP A 143 9.05 22.84 -7.77
CA ASP A 143 8.60 24.23 -7.51
C ASP A 143 7.80 24.36 -6.19
N THR A 144 8.21 23.60 -5.17
CA THR A 144 7.68 23.72 -3.81
C THR A 144 8.33 24.95 -3.17
N PRO A 145 7.56 25.96 -2.74
CA PRO A 145 8.12 27.13 -2.07
C PRO A 145 8.92 26.70 -0.84
N ALA A 146 10.22 27.02 -0.82
CA ALA A 146 11.05 26.75 0.33
C ALA A 146 10.70 27.75 1.45
N PRO A 147 10.48 27.29 2.70
CA PRO A 147 10.31 28.18 3.84
C PRO A 147 11.55 29.05 4.07
N ALA A 148 11.37 30.13 4.85
CA ALA A 148 12.51 30.95 5.29
C ALA A 148 13.51 30.08 6.08
N PRO A 149 14.83 30.35 6.05
CA PRO A 149 15.81 29.50 6.72
C PRO A 149 15.66 29.38 8.25
N ASP A 150 15.00 30.36 8.87
CA ASP A 150 14.69 30.45 10.30
C ASP A 150 13.26 30.03 10.64
N ALA A 151 12.52 29.51 9.66
CA ALA A 151 11.17 29.01 9.84
C ALA A 151 11.12 27.85 10.86
N PRO A 152 9.96 27.63 11.51
CA PRO A 152 9.77 26.48 12.38
C PRO A 152 10.03 25.16 11.63
N ALA A 153 10.60 24.17 12.33
CA ALA A 153 10.89 22.86 11.76
C ALA A 153 9.68 22.21 11.08
N GLU A 154 8.47 22.41 11.62
CA GLU A 154 7.24 21.91 11.03
C GLU A 154 7.01 22.44 9.61
N GLU A 155 7.31 23.72 9.36
CA GLU A 155 7.12 24.34 8.04
C GLU A 155 8.04 23.71 6.98
N HIS A 156 9.30 23.43 7.36
CA HIS A 156 10.23 22.68 6.52
C HIS A 156 9.76 21.25 6.27
N LEU A 157 9.24 20.56 7.29
CA LEU A 157 8.71 19.20 7.14
C LEU A 157 7.47 19.17 6.23
N ARG A 158 6.61 20.19 6.27
CA ARG A 158 5.46 20.33 5.34
C ARG A 158 5.91 20.56 3.89
N ALA A 159 6.96 21.34 3.67
CA ALA A 159 7.56 21.50 2.33
C ALA A 159 8.12 20.17 1.81
N ILE A 160 8.86 19.43 2.66
CA ILE A 160 9.37 18.09 2.32
C ILE A 160 8.22 17.11 2.04
N GLU A 161 7.15 17.13 2.84
CA GLU A 161 5.94 16.32 2.63
C GLU A 161 5.31 16.60 1.26
N THR A 162 5.16 17.87 0.91
CA THR A 162 4.61 18.32 -0.37
C THR A 162 5.45 17.83 -1.54
N ALA A 163 6.77 18.01 -1.47
CA ALA A 163 7.70 17.55 -2.50
C ALA A 163 7.69 16.02 -2.64
N ALA A 164 7.60 15.27 -1.55
CA ALA A 164 7.55 13.80 -1.60
C ALA A 164 6.25 13.27 -2.24
N PHE A 165 5.10 13.92 -2.00
CA PHE A 165 3.88 13.60 -2.74
C PHE A 165 3.97 13.99 -4.21
N ALA A 166 4.55 15.14 -4.54
CA ALA A 166 4.75 15.55 -5.93
C ALA A 166 5.66 14.57 -6.70
N ALA A 167 6.69 14.04 -6.03
CA ALA A 167 7.56 13.00 -6.57
C ALA A 167 6.82 11.69 -6.85
N LEU A 168 5.94 11.28 -5.93
CA LEU A 168 5.08 10.11 -6.12
C LEU A 168 4.16 10.30 -7.34
N ASP A 169 3.48 11.45 -7.43
CA ASP A 169 2.59 11.76 -8.56
C ASP A 169 3.36 11.82 -9.89
N GLN A 170 4.59 12.34 -9.89
CA GLN A 170 5.45 12.33 -11.07
C GLN A 170 5.89 10.92 -11.45
N ALA A 171 6.25 10.08 -10.48
CA ALA A 171 6.64 8.69 -10.74
C ALA A 171 5.51 7.89 -11.37
N HIS A 172 4.25 8.09 -10.94
CA HIS A 172 3.08 7.47 -11.57
C HIS A 172 2.87 7.94 -13.03
N ARG A 173 3.19 9.20 -13.35
CA ARG A 173 3.16 9.68 -14.74
C ARG A 173 4.25 9.05 -15.62
N LEU A 174 5.32 8.55 -15.00
CA LEU A 174 6.46 7.93 -15.66
C LEU A 174 6.36 6.39 -15.72
N THR A 175 5.28 5.76 -15.26
CA THR A 175 5.15 4.29 -15.26
C THR A 175 5.24 3.68 -16.68
N ASN A 176 4.92 4.45 -17.72
CA ASN A 176 5.06 4.06 -19.13
C ASN A 176 6.26 4.75 -19.83
N SER A 177 7.24 5.26 -19.08
CA SER A 177 8.44 5.84 -19.67
C SER A 177 9.30 4.77 -20.35
N ALA A 178 10.19 5.20 -21.25
CA ALA A 178 11.13 4.29 -21.90
C ALA A 178 12.21 3.75 -20.93
N ASP A 179 12.46 4.45 -19.81
CA ASP A 179 13.43 4.06 -18.80
C ASP A 179 12.72 3.68 -17.49
N PRO A 180 12.55 2.37 -17.20
CA PRO A 180 11.87 1.91 -15.99
C PRO A 180 12.63 2.25 -14.69
N THR A 181 13.89 2.70 -14.77
CA THR A 181 14.68 3.08 -13.60
C THR A 181 14.41 4.51 -13.13
N GLU A 182 13.83 5.35 -13.99
CA GLU A 182 13.53 6.74 -13.67
C GLU A 182 12.52 6.89 -12.51
N PRO A 183 11.30 6.29 -12.55
CA PRO A 183 10.37 6.35 -11.43
C PRO A 183 10.93 5.71 -10.16
N LEU A 184 11.69 4.61 -10.30
CA LEU A 184 12.37 3.96 -9.18
C LEU A 184 13.33 4.92 -8.46
N ARG A 185 14.18 5.63 -9.21
CA ARG A 185 15.14 6.59 -8.66
C ARG A 185 14.42 7.73 -7.94
N LEU A 186 13.39 8.31 -8.56
CA LEU A 186 12.65 9.44 -7.99
C LEU A 186 12.00 9.10 -6.64
N VAL A 187 11.35 7.94 -6.56
CA VAL A 187 10.72 7.47 -5.32
C VAL A 187 11.76 7.08 -4.28
N SER A 188 12.89 6.48 -4.70
CA SER A 188 13.99 6.12 -3.79
C SER A 188 14.62 7.35 -3.14
N GLU A 189 14.92 8.39 -3.92
CA GLU A 189 15.46 9.66 -3.44
C GLU A 189 14.49 10.36 -2.48
N SER A 190 13.19 10.31 -2.79
CA SER A 190 12.15 10.86 -1.91
C SER A 190 12.06 10.12 -0.58
N LEU A 191 12.08 8.78 -0.59
CA LEU A 191 12.07 8.00 0.64
C LEU A 191 13.34 8.24 1.47
N ARG A 192 14.50 8.35 0.81
CA ARG A 192 15.78 8.71 1.45
C ARG A 192 15.69 10.05 2.14
N LEU A 193 15.15 11.07 1.45
CA LEU A 193 14.96 12.40 2.01
C LEU A 193 14.10 12.37 3.29
N LEU A 194 12.97 11.64 3.27
CA LEU A 194 12.10 11.47 4.43
C LEU A 194 12.78 10.73 5.60
N LYS A 195 13.70 9.82 5.30
CA LYS A 195 14.53 9.14 6.31
C LYS A 195 15.56 10.10 6.88
N THR A 196 16.28 10.83 6.02
CA THR A 196 17.35 11.76 6.41
C THR A 196 16.82 12.89 7.27
N CYS A 197 15.68 13.51 6.90
CA CYS A 197 15.14 14.63 7.68
C CYS A 197 14.64 14.21 9.08
N GLY A 198 14.27 12.94 9.26
CA GLY A 198 13.93 12.35 10.56
C GLY A 198 12.50 12.60 11.06
N GLY A 199 11.76 13.53 10.44
CA GLY A 199 10.44 13.96 10.93
C GLY A 199 9.29 13.02 10.58
N PHE A 200 9.52 11.94 9.83
CA PHE A 200 8.46 11.07 9.32
C PHE A 200 8.57 9.67 9.90
N ALA A 201 7.66 9.34 10.83
CA ALA A 201 7.53 8.00 11.37
C ALA A 201 7.21 6.99 10.25
N PRO A 202 7.62 5.70 10.36
CA PRO A 202 7.49 4.74 9.26
C PRO A 202 6.08 4.60 8.67
N ALA A 203 5.04 4.62 9.52
CA ALA A 203 3.65 4.52 9.12
C ALA A 203 3.01 5.86 8.70
N ARG A 204 3.74 6.98 8.75
CA ARG A 204 3.23 8.29 8.36
C ARG A 204 3.40 8.48 6.85
N GLN A 205 2.32 8.83 6.15
CA GLN A 205 2.40 9.22 4.74
C GLN A 205 3.37 10.39 4.53
N PRO A 206 4.05 10.50 3.38
CA PRO A 206 3.98 9.60 2.21
C PRO A 206 4.88 8.36 2.28
N ARG A 207 5.49 8.01 3.43
CA ARG A 207 6.45 6.88 3.49
C ARG A 207 5.86 5.52 3.09
N PRO A 208 4.66 5.11 3.57
CA PRO A 208 4.01 3.90 3.10
C PRO A 208 3.76 3.92 1.59
N ALA A 209 3.18 4.99 1.05
CA ALA A 209 2.87 5.09 -0.38
C ALA A 209 4.13 5.00 -1.26
N LEU A 210 5.21 5.73 -0.91
CA LEU A 210 6.49 5.61 -1.61
C LEU A 210 7.03 4.18 -1.55
N ARG A 211 6.89 3.51 -0.41
CA ARG A 211 7.38 2.14 -0.25
C ARG A 211 6.57 1.13 -1.06
N ASP A 212 5.25 1.32 -1.17
CA ASP A 212 4.40 0.50 -2.04
C ASP A 212 4.86 0.59 -3.50
N GLU A 213 5.10 1.81 -3.99
CA GLU A 213 5.61 2.02 -5.34
C GLU A 213 7.02 1.48 -5.56
N LEU A 214 7.90 1.54 -4.55
CA LEU A 214 9.24 0.95 -4.68
C LEU A 214 9.19 -0.57 -4.89
N VAL A 215 8.19 -1.27 -4.36
CA VAL A 215 8.01 -2.70 -4.68
C VAL A 215 7.73 -2.86 -6.17
N VAL A 216 6.81 -2.08 -6.72
CA VAL A 216 6.39 -2.16 -8.14
C VAL A 216 7.52 -1.73 -9.08
N PHE A 217 8.12 -0.57 -8.85
CA PHE A 217 9.18 -0.03 -9.70
C PHE A 217 10.47 -0.84 -9.63
N ALA A 218 10.80 -1.42 -8.48
CA ALA A 218 11.93 -2.35 -8.40
C ALA A 218 11.68 -3.61 -9.24
N LEU A 219 10.46 -4.17 -9.23
CA LEU A 219 10.11 -5.29 -10.08
C LEU A 219 10.17 -4.93 -11.57
N ALA A 220 9.64 -3.77 -11.96
CA ALA A 220 9.71 -3.28 -13.34
C ALA A 220 11.16 -3.08 -13.83
N ALA A 221 12.06 -2.69 -12.92
CA ALA A 221 13.49 -2.54 -13.19
C ALA A 221 14.30 -3.85 -13.09
N GLY A 222 13.66 -5.01 -12.91
CA GLY A 222 14.36 -6.29 -12.79
C GLY A 222 15.11 -6.48 -11.45
N GLN A 223 14.73 -5.75 -10.40
CA GLN A 223 15.37 -5.76 -9.08
C GLN A 223 14.55 -6.53 -8.03
N LEU A 224 14.68 -7.87 -8.04
CA LEU A 224 13.89 -8.74 -7.17
C LEU A 224 14.20 -8.57 -5.66
N VAL A 225 15.49 -8.49 -5.30
CA VAL A 225 15.90 -8.40 -3.89
C VAL A 225 15.45 -7.06 -3.26
N PRO A 226 15.68 -5.90 -3.90
CA PRO A 226 15.11 -4.64 -3.42
C PRO A 226 13.59 -4.66 -3.27
N ALA A 227 12.85 -5.21 -4.26
CA ALA A 227 11.40 -5.35 -4.16
C ALA A 227 10.98 -6.16 -2.91
N TRP A 228 11.67 -7.27 -2.65
CA TRP A 228 11.44 -8.08 -1.45
C TRP A 228 11.75 -7.31 -0.15
N GLN A 229 12.85 -6.55 -0.11
CA GLN A 229 13.22 -5.76 1.06
C GLN A 229 12.18 -4.66 1.35
N HIS A 230 11.64 -3.99 0.32
CA HIS A 230 10.58 -3.01 0.49
C HIS A 230 9.27 -3.65 0.96
N ALA A 231 8.91 -4.83 0.43
CA ALA A 231 7.74 -5.59 0.89
C ALA A 231 7.89 -6.06 2.35
N ALA A 232 9.09 -6.53 2.75
CA ALA A 232 9.40 -6.90 4.12
C ALA A 232 9.28 -5.70 5.07
N ALA A 233 9.87 -4.56 4.68
CA ALA A 233 9.81 -3.34 5.46
C ALA A 233 8.39 -2.79 5.59
N ARG A 234 7.56 -2.91 4.56
CA ARG A 234 6.12 -2.57 4.62
C ARG A 234 5.40 -3.46 5.64
N HIS A 235 5.62 -4.77 5.53
CA HIS A 235 5.00 -5.73 6.43
C HIS A 235 5.35 -5.48 7.91
N VAL A 236 6.62 -5.18 8.19
CA VAL A 236 7.13 -4.97 9.55
C VAL A 236 6.77 -3.58 10.10
N LEU A 237 6.88 -2.53 9.29
CA LEU A 237 6.81 -1.14 9.78
C LEU A 237 5.44 -0.49 9.63
N THR A 238 4.61 -0.90 8.66
CA THR A 238 3.43 -0.12 8.25
C THR A 238 2.13 -0.92 8.28
N ASP A 239 2.09 -2.12 7.70
CA ASP A 239 0.82 -2.83 7.44
C ASP A 239 -0.01 -3.05 8.72
N LYS A 240 0.62 -3.54 9.79
CA LYS A 240 -0.09 -3.84 11.05
C LYS A 240 -0.55 -2.57 11.79
N THR A 241 0.10 -1.43 11.52
CA THR A 241 -0.21 -0.13 12.11
C THR A 241 -1.35 0.56 11.36
N LEU A 242 -1.36 0.47 10.03
CA LEU A 242 -2.30 1.18 9.17
C LEU A 242 -3.56 0.39 8.86
N LEU A 243 -3.45 -0.95 8.78
CA LEU A 243 -4.51 -1.80 8.28
C LEU A 243 -5.00 -2.76 9.38
N PRO A 244 -6.30 -2.69 9.74
CA PRO A 244 -6.93 -3.70 10.58
C PRO A 244 -6.71 -5.12 10.05
N ALA A 245 -6.74 -6.13 10.92
CA ALA A 245 -6.51 -7.52 10.52
C ALA A 245 -7.51 -8.03 9.46
N SER A 246 -8.73 -7.49 9.48
CA SER A 246 -9.81 -7.77 8.53
C SER A 246 -9.70 -6.99 7.22
N HIS A 247 -8.79 -6.00 7.11
CA HIS A 247 -8.68 -5.16 5.93
C HIS A 247 -8.13 -5.98 4.75
N PRO A 248 -8.81 -6.04 3.58
CA PRO A 248 -8.40 -6.89 2.46
C PRO A 248 -6.97 -6.63 1.98
N LEU A 249 -6.58 -5.36 1.87
CA LEU A 249 -5.25 -4.95 1.43
C LEU A 249 -4.11 -5.56 2.27
N ARG A 250 -4.32 -5.79 3.58
CA ARG A 250 -3.29 -6.40 4.44
C ARG A 250 -2.98 -7.83 4.03
N ALA A 251 -3.99 -8.61 3.64
CA ALA A 251 -3.80 -9.97 3.14
C ALA A 251 -3.12 -9.96 1.76
N VAL A 252 -3.47 -9.02 0.89
CA VAL A 252 -2.82 -8.82 -0.41
C VAL A 252 -1.34 -8.47 -0.23
N HIS A 253 -1.01 -7.53 0.66
CA HIS A 253 0.37 -7.13 0.93
C HIS A 253 1.22 -8.30 1.43
N ALA A 254 0.68 -9.09 2.36
CA ALA A 254 1.33 -10.30 2.86
C ALA A 254 1.48 -11.37 1.76
N PHE A 255 0.51 -11.51 0.86
CA PHE A 255 0.57 -12.44 -0.26
C PHE A 255 1.60 -12.05 -1.34
N VAL A 256 1.71 -10.76 -1.64
CA VAL A 256 2.80 -10.26 -2.50
C VAL A 256 4.14 -10.55 -1.85
N PHE A 257 4.29 -10.29 -0.55
CA PHE A 257 5.52 -10.57 0.18
C PHE A 257 5.87 -12.07 0.21
N SER A 258 4.88 -12.95 0.39
CA SER A 258 5.08 -14.40 0.32
C SER A 258 5.53 -14.84 -1.06
N THR A 259 4.93 -14.28 -2.11
CA THR A 259 5.28 -14.57 -3.50
C THR A 259 6.71 -14.15 -3.82
N LEU A 260 7.12 -12.95 -3.41
CA LEU A 260 8.50 -12.50 -3.55
C LEU A 260 9.47 -13.40 -2.76
N THR A 261 9.09 -13.85 -1.57
CA THR A 261 9.91 -14.76 -0.75
C THR A 261 10.11 -16.11 -1.46
N ALA A 262 9.05 -16.67 -2.05
CA ALA A 262 9.15 -17.90 -2.83
C ALA A 262 10.04 -17.72 -4.07
N LEU A 263 9.96 -16.57 -4.76
CA LEU A 263 10.84 -16.26 -5.90
C LEU A 263 12.32 -16.21 -5.48
N LEU A 264 12.64 -15.63 -4.32
CA LEU A 264 14.00 -15.65 -3.77
C LEU A 264 14.48 -17.09 -3.48
N ILE A 265 13.61 -17.95 -2.92
CA ILE A 265 13.94 -19.36 -2.67
C ILE A 265 14.26 -20.11 -3.96
N MET A 266 13.46 -19.90 -5.01
CA MET A 266 13.71 -20.49 -6.33
C MET A 266 15.04 -19.99 -6.93
N CYS A 267 15.27 -18.67 -6.93
CA CYS A 267 16.54 -18.10 -7.42
C CYS A 267 17.76 -18.63 -6.68
N ALA A 268 17.65 -18.89 -5.37
CA ALA A 268 18.73 -19.47 -4.57
C ALA A 268 19.01 -20.95 -4.90
N SER A 269 18.02 -21.66 -5.48
CA SER A 269 18.04 -23.09 -5.78
C SER A 269 18.45 -23.42 -7.23
N ASP A 270 18.18 -22.53 -8.20
CA ASP A 270 18.40 -22.74 -9.66
C ASP A 270 19.88 -22.95 -10.10
N GLU A 271 20.85 -22.66 -9.24
CA GLU A 271 22.26 -22.95 -9.55
C GLU A 271 22.61 -24.45 -9.55
N ALA A 272 21.74 -25.33 -9.04
CA ALA A 272 21.89 -26.77 -9.29
C ALA A 272 21.79 -27.11 -10.80
N SER A 273 21.21 -26.21 -11.61
CA SER A 273 21.03 -26.33 -13.06
C SER A 273 21.88 -25.36 -13.91
N GLY A 274 22.72 -24.51 -13.29
CA GLY A 274 23.68 -23.66 -14.02
C GLY A 274 23.11 -22.50 -14.86
N GLY A 275 21.85 -22.11 -14.66
CA GLY A 275 21.23 -20.95 -15.33
C GLY A 275 21.14 -19.73 -14.41
N GLU A 276 21.42 -18.53 -14.92
CA GLU A 276 20.93 -17.31 -14.28
C GLU A 276 19.39 -17.31 -14.33
N ALA A 277 18.73 -16.86 -13.26
CA ALA A 277 17.28 -16.65 -13.28
C ALA A 277 16.96 -15.67 -14.42
N GLY A 278 16.52 -16.18 -15.58
CA GLY A 278 16.49 -15.43 -16.85
C GLY A 278 15.63 -14.15 -16.85
N ALA A 279 14.80 -13.95 -15.81
CA ALA A 279 14.00 -12.74 -15.61
C ALA A 279 14.58 -11.76 -14.58
N TRP A 280 15.58 -12.14 -13.78
CA TRP A 280 16.10 -11.36 -12.65
C TRP A 280 17.63 -11.41 -12.57
N PRO A 281 18.33 -10.59 -13.38
CA PRO A 281 19.79 -10.59 -13.43
C PRO A 281 20.41 -10.33 -12.05
N GLY A 282 21.38 -11.17 -11.64
CA GLY A 282 22.09 -11.03 -10.36
C GLY A 282 21.28 -11.38 -9.10
N ALA A 283 19.99 -11.73 -9.22
CA ALA A 283 19.13 -11.99 -8.05
C ALA A 283 19.63 -13.16 -7.19
N THR A 284 20.19 -14.22 -7.77
CA THR A 284 20.76 -15.36 -7.03
C THR A 284 21.91 -14.93 -6.10
N ALA A 285 22.87 -14.17 -6.63
CA ALA A 285 24.02 -13.68 -5.86
C ALA A 285 23.57 -12.73 -4.74
N GLN A 286 22.67 -11.78 -5.06
CA GLN A 286 22.12 -10.83 -4.10
C GLN A 286 21.32 -11.54 -2.99
N THR A 287 20.53 -12.56 -3.34
CA THR A 287 19.75 -13.36 -2.36
C THR A 287 20.67 -14.07 -1.39
N ARG A 288 21.73 -14.71 -1.88
CA ARG A 288 22.72 -15.38 -1.01
C ARG A 288 23.44 -14.40 -0.11
N GLN A 289 23.81 -13.23 -0.64
CA GLN A 289 24.43 -12.18 0.16
C GLN A 289 23.48 -11.71 1.27
N LEU A 290 22.21 -11.47 0.95
CA LEU A 290 21.17 -11.08 1.92
C LEU A 290 21.02 -12.13 3.03
N VAL A 291 20.83 -13.39 2.65
CA VAL A 291 20.67 -14.52 3.58
C VAL A 291 21.91 -14.68 4.48
N ARG A 292 23.12 -14.63 3.91
CA ARG A 292 24.37 -14.76 4.67
C ARG A 292 24.62 -13.56 5.59
N LYS A 293 24.35 -12.35 5.13
CA LYS A 293 24.61 -11.11 5.89
C LYS A 293 23.75 -11.05 7.16
N TYR A 294 22.47 -11.40 7.05
CA TYR A 294 21.52 -11.24 8.16
C TYR A 294 21.15 -12.56 8.86
N GLY A 295 21.44 -13.72 8.27
CA GLY A 295 20.98 -15.01 8.78
C GLY A 295 19.49 -15.26 8.51
N ILE A 296 18.96 -14.76 7.39
CA ILE A 296 17.54 -14.89 7.04
C ILE A 296 17.26 -16.30 6.53
N GLU A 297 16.37 -17.02 7.21
CA GLU A 297 15.82 -18.29 6.69
C GLU A 297 14.54 -18.02 5.89
N LEU A 298 14.68 -17.89 4.57
CA LEU A 298 13.55 -17.56 3.67
C LEU A 298 12.36 -18.53 3.81
N GLY A 299 12.60 -19.82 4.07
CA GLY A 299 11.52 -20.79 4.31
C GLY A 299 10.71 -20.49 5.58
N THR A 300 11.37 -20.05 6.65
CA THR A 300 10.70 -19.63 7.89
C THR A 300 9.91 -18.35 7.68
N VAL A 301 10.47 -17.39 6.92
CA VAL A 301 9.74 -16.16 6.52
C VAL A 301 8.50 -16.51 5.70
N LEU A 302 8.65 -17.32 4.65
CA LEU A 302 7.57 -17.75 3.76
C LEU A 302 6.44 -18.41 4.54
N TYR A 303 6.78 -19.35 5.42
CA TYR A 303 5.82 -20.07 6.23
C TYR A 303 5.07 -19.15 7.21
N GLY A 304 5.78 -18.21 7.85
CA GLY A 304 5.17 -17.22 8.74
C GLY A 304 4.18 -16.31 8.00
N VAL A 305 4.60 -15.72 6.88
CA VAL A 305 3.74 -14.79 6.12
C VAL A 305 2.55 -15.50 5.46
N LEU A 306 2.72 -16.71 4.92
CA LEU A 306 1.60 -17.49 4.37
C LEU A 306 0.59 -17.87 5.46
N GLY A 307 1.04 -18.16 6.67
CA GLY A 307 0.16 -18.36 7.82
C GLY A 307 -0.72 -17.13 8.10
N GLU A 308 -0.15 -15.92 8.03
CA GLU A 308 -0.92 -14.68 8.15
C GLU A 308 -1.92 -14.51 6.99
N VAL A 309 -1.54 -14.82 5.76
CA VAL A 309 -2.43 -14.77 4.58
C VAL A 309 -3.63 -15.70 4.75
N VAL A 310 -3.39 -16.98 5.06
CA VAL A 310 -4.45 -17.99 5.22
C VAL A 310 -5.41 -17.61 6.36
N ALA A 311 -4.90 -17.04 7.44
CA ALA A 311 -5.73 -16.57 8.55
C ALA A 311 -6.59 -15.34 8.17
N ALA A 312 -6.08 -14.44 7.33
CA ALA A 312 -6.75 -13.19 6.98
C ALA A 312 -7.79 -13.33 5.85
N VAL A 313 -7.56 -14.23 4.89
CA VAL A 313 -8.41 -14.41 3.69
C VAL A 313 -9.91 -14.60 4.01
N PRO A 314 -10.33 -15.46 4.97
CA PRO A 314 -11.75 -15.65 5.28
C PRO A 314 -12.46 -14.37 5.74
N GLN A 315 -11.74 -13.50 6.47
CA GLN A 315 -12.28 -12.26 7.03
C GLN A 315 -12.21 -11.10 6.04
N GLY A 316 -11.15 -10.99 5.23
CA GLY A 316 -10.98 -9.90 4.27
C GLY A 316 -11.63 -10.12 2.91
N HIS A 317 -11.63 -11.35 2.39
CA HIS A 317 -12.10 -11.64 1.03
C HIS A 317 -13.22 -12.69 1.00
N GLY A 318 -13.25 -13.59 1.98
CA GLY A 318 -14.14 -14.75 2.01
C GLY A 318 -13.48 -15.99 1.42
N VAL A 319 -13.86 -17.15 1.97
CA VAL A 319 -13.24 -18.46 1.70
C VAL A 319 -13.34 -18.92 0.25
N ASN A 320 -14.38 -18.48 -0.47
CA ASN A 320 -14.65 -18.87 -1.86
C ASN A 320 -14.33 -17.75 -2.87
N SER A 321 -13.59 -16.72 -2.45
CA SER A 321 -13.23 -15.61 -3.35
C SER A 321 -12.21 -16.03 -4.42
N ARG A 322 -12.10 -15.26 -5.51
CA ARG A 322 -10.98 -15.44 -6.48
C ARG A 322 -9.63 -15.24 -5.83
N PHE A 323 -9.50 -14.33 -4.87
CA PHE A 323 -8.27 -14.16 -4.10
C PHE A 323 -7.92 -15.42 -3.30
N ALA A 324 -8.89 -16.04 -2.60
CA ALA A 324 -8.67 -17.30 -1.90
C ALA A 324 -8.17 -18.42 -2.84
N ARG A 325 -8.76 -18.53 -4.04
CA ARG A 325 -8.30 -19.48 -5.07
C ARG A 325 -6.90 -19.14 -5.59
N ALA A 326 -6.58 -17.87 -5.79
CA ALA A 326 -5.26 -17.43 -6.23
C ALA A 326 -4.18 -17.76 -5.18
N VAL A 327 -4.48 -17.56 -3.90
CA VAL A 327 -3.62 -17.96 -2.78
C VAL A 327 -3.40 -19.48 -2.78
N GLY A 328 -4.48 -20.27 -2.87
CA GLY A 328 -4.39 -21.74 -2.93
C GLY A 328 -3.53 -22.23 -4.09
N ALA A 329 -3.77 -21.73 -5.31
CA ALA A 329 -2.99 -22.09 -6.49
C ALA A 329 -1.51 -21.67 -6.38
N ALA A 330 -1.23 -20.54 -5.72
CA ALA A 330 0.15 -20.12 -5.47
C ALA A 330 0.84 -21.01 -4.43
N MET A 331 0.15 -21.39 -3.36
CA MET A 331 0.66 -22.33 -2.36
C MET A 331 0.98 -23.70 -2.98
N GLU A 332 0.13 -24.22 -3.86
CA GLU A 332 0.39 -25.46 -4.61
C GLU A 332 1.68 -25.36 -5.43
N ARG A 333 1.89 -24.24 -6.16
CA ARG A 333 3.14 -24.00 -6.91
C ARG A 333 4.37 -23.89 -6.00
N MET A 334 4.20 -23.37 -4.78
CA MET A 334 5.25 -23.28 -3.77
C MET A 334 5.49 -24.61 -3.03
N GLY A 335 4.69 -25.65 -3.28
CA GLY A 335 4.78 -26.92 -2.57
C GLY A 335 4.33 -26.84 -1.10
N VAL A 336 3.50 -25.86 -0.74
CA VAL A 336 3.00 -25.66 0.63
C VAL A 336 1.53 -26.11 0.71
N SER A 337 1.24 -27.12 1.52
CA SER A 337 -0.15 -27.58 1.71
C SER A 337 -0.92 -26.72 2.72
N ALA A 338 -2.24 -26.71 2.64
CA ALA A 338 -3.09 -26.00 3.61
C ALA A 338 -2.96 -26.59 5.02
N GLU A 339 -2.80 -27.91 5.14
CA GLU A 339 -2.57 -28.60 6.41
C GLU A 339 -1.24 -28.18 7.05
N ALA A 340 -0.23 -27.88 6.24
CA ALA A 340 1.05 -27.38 6.72
C ALA A 340 0.88 -26.04 7.46
N LEU A 341 -0.07 -25.20 7.04
CA LEU A 341 -0.38 -23.90 7.67
C LEU A 341 -1.52 -23.97 8.69
N GLY A 342 -1.85 -25.17 9.18
CA GLY A 342 -2.87 -25.33 10.22
C GLY A 342 -2.52 -24.59 11.52
N PRO A 343 -3.53 -24.09 12.29
CA PRO A 343 -3.29 -23.28 13.50
C PRO A 343 -2.37 -23.95 14.53
N GLU A 344 -2.45 -25.27 14.70
CA GLU A 344 -1.60 -26.03 15.63
C GLU A 344 -0.13 -26.03 15.19
N ARG A 345 0.13 -26.25 13.89
CA ARG A 345 1.49 -26.21 13.34
C ARG A 345 2.06 -24.80 13.36
N LEU A 346 1.27 -23.78 13.06
CA LEU A 346 1.72 -22.38 13.18
C LEU A 346 2.09 -22.06 14.62
N ARG A 347 1.31 -22.52 15.61
CA ARG A 347 1.64 -22.38 17.04
C ARG A 347 2.93 -23.09 17.41
N SER A 348 3.18 -24.31 16.92
CA SER A 348 4.42 -25.04 17.25
C SER A 348 5.68 -24.38 16.67
N TYR A 349 5.54 -23.62 15.58
CA TYR A 349 6.65 -22.86 14.96
C TYR A 349 6.72 -21.39 15.39
N ALA A 350 5.80 -20.91 16.23
CA ALA A 350 5.67 -19.50 16.58
C ALA A 350 6.96 -18.87 17.12
N GLY A 351 7.71 -19.61 17.95
CA GLY A 351 9.00 -19.15 18.48
C GLY A 351 10.05 -18.94 17.38
N LYS A 352 10.13 -19.87 16.41
CA LYS A 352 11.06 -19.76 15.27
C LYS A 352 10.66 -18.62 14.33
N ILE A 353 9.37 -18.47 14.06
CA ILE A 353 8.82 -17.38 13.26
C ILE A 353 9.10 -16.04 13.93
N GLY A 354 8.85 -15.92 15.24
CA GLY A 354 9.13 -14.71 16.01
C GLY A 354 10.60 -14.30 15.97
N ALA A 355 11.52 -15.25 16.21
CA ALA A 355 12.96 -15.00 16.09
C ALA A 355 13.35 -14.54 14.68
N MET A 356 12.74 -15.11 13.64
CA MET A 356 12.98 -14.70 12.27
C MET A 356 12.46 -13.28 11.98
N TRP A 357 11.35 -12.87 12.59
CA TRP A 357 10.86 -11.49 12.45
C TRP A 357 11.80 -10.45 13.09
N GLU A 358 12.49 -10.78 14.17
CA GLU A 358 13.55 -9.91 14.73
C GLU A 358 14.73 -9.75 13.76
N VAL A 359 15.13 -10.85 13.11
CA VAL A 359 16.19 -10.83 12.08
C VAL A 359 15.77 -9.97 10.89
N VAL A 360 14.55 -10.14 10.39
CA VAL A 360 13.99 -9.32 9.31
C VAL A 360 13.90 -7.86 9.77
N GLY A 361 13.45 -7.59 11.00
CA GLY A 361 13.37 -6.25 11.58
C GLY A 361 14.73 -5.54 11.62
N LYS A 362 15.80 -6.25 11.99
CA LYS A 362 17.17 -5.74 11.91
C LYS A 362 17.57 -5.39 10.48
N MET A 363 17.31 -6.28 9.53
CA MET A 363 17.58 -6.02 8.11
C MET A 363 16.84 -4.78 7.61
N VAL A 364 15.57 -4.62 7.99
CA VAL A 364 14.77 -3.44 7.68
C VAL A 364 15.35 -2.16 8.30
N GLY A 365 15.86 -2.22 9.52
CA GLY A 365 16.55 -1.10 10.18
C GLY A 365 17.82 -0.67 9.44
N ASP A 366 18.59 -1.65 8.96
CA ASP A 366 19.85 -1.46 8.23
C ASP A 366 19.65 -1.05 6.76
N MET A 367 18.42 -1.06 6.23
CA MET A 367 18.13 -0.63 4.86
C MET A 367 18.51 0.85 4.66
N GLU A 368 19.65 1.10 4.02
CA GLU A 368 20.03 2.38 3.42
C GLU A 368 19.38 2.47 2.03
N PHE A 369 18.13 2.95 1.98
CA PHE A 369 17.57 3.46 0.72
C PHE A 369 17.35 4.95 0.85
#